data_AF-D5ST56-F1
#
_entry.id   AF-D5ST56-F1
#
_cell.length_a   1.000
_cell.length_b   1.000
_cell.length_c   1.000
_cell.angle_alpha   90.00
_cell.angle_beta   90.00
_cell.angle_gamma   90.00
#
_symmetry.space_group_name_H-M   'P 1'
#
loop_
_entity.id
_entity.type
_entity.pdbx_description
1 polymer ?
#
loop_
_entity_poly.entity_id
_entity_poly.type
_entity_poly.pdbx_seq_one_letter_code
_entity_poly.pdbx_strand_id
1 'polypeptide(L)'
;MSSCISYQDQFFYVSNQRFHSLIEFGLQVAEKTADSDGERPFIAGLRERSVAFFPGYEFAIEREFPTRDERKFWARVFFDLAYLIFKREIGNQDTTFWQYSAVGDAYLLGRMITRSVQEEELAWHPKTLASVEADMFYQKGVNVRL
;
A
#
# COMPACT_ATOMS: atom_id res chain seq x y z
N MET A 1 6.28 -9.00 20.37
CA MET A 1 6.81 -9.58 19.12
C MET A 1 6.26 -8.76 17.95
N SER A 2 7.09 -8.46 16.97
CA SER A 2 6.79 -7.54 15.86
C SER A 2 7.37 -8.06 14.57
N SER A 3 6.66 -7.86 13.47
CA SER A 3 7.16 -8.10 12.12
C SER A 3 7.99 -6.89 11.67
N CYS A 4 9.00 -7.15 10.85
CA CYS A 4 9.84 -6.13 10.24
C CYS A 4 9.44 -5.98 8.78
N ILE A 5 9.29 -4.75 8.29
CA ILE A 5 9.15 -4.45 6.87
C ILE A 5 10.42 -3.73 6.44
N SER A 6 11.09 -4.21 5.41
CA SER A 6 12.39 -3.70 4.99
C SER A 6 12.56 -3.55 3.48
N TYR A 7 13.41 -2.59 3.11
CA TYR A 7 13.93 -2.37 1.78
C TYR A 7 15.32 -1.73 1.91
N GLN A 8 16.36 -2.45 1.47
CA GLN A 8 17.76 -2.03 1.62
C GLN A 8 18.07 -1.60 3.07
N ASP A 9 18.49 -0.34 3.28
CA ASP A 9 18.83 0.26 4.57
C ASP A 9 17.61 0.83 5.32
N GLN A 10 16.42 0.78 4.73
CA GLN A 10 15.18 1.27 5.32
C GLN A 10 14.38 0.13 5.92
N PHE A 11 13.92 0.30 7.17
CA PHE A 11 13.02 -0.64 7.81
C PHE A 11 12.12 0.03 8.84
N PHE A 12 10.99 -0.60 9.13
CA PHE A 12 10.17 -0.26 10.29
C PHE A 12 9.51 -1.50 10.87
N TYR A 13 9.18 -1.42 12.16
CA TYR A 13 8.52 -2.51 12.87
C TYR A 13 7.04 -2.22 13.09
N VAL A 14 6.24 -3.26 12.91
CA VAL A 14 4.80 -3.26 13.17
C VAL A 14 4.46 -4.42 14.08
N SER A 15 3.44 -4.26 14.93
CA SER A 15 2.96 -5.39 15.73
C SER A 15 2.42 -6.47 14.79
N ASN A 16 2.59 -7.75 15.12
CA ASN A 16 2.16 -8.87 14.27
C ASN A 16 0.68 -8.76 13.87
N GLN A 17 -0.18 -8.30 14.79
CA GLN A 17 -1.58 -8.06 14.51
C GLN A 17 -1.78 -6.97 13.45
N ARG A 18 -1.08 -5.83 13.58
CA ARG A 18 -1.15 -4.74 12.59
C ARG A 18 -0.58 -5.17 11.25
N PHE A 19 0.52 -5.92 11.25
CA PHE A 19 1.08 -6.50 10.03
C PHE A 19 0.06 -7.38 9.30
N HIS A 20 -0.57 -8.32 10.01
CA HIS A 20 -1.58 -9.19 9.42
C HIS A 20 -2.76 -8.39 8.87
N SER A 21 -3.29 -7.43 9.64
CA SER A 21 -4.37 -6.55 9.16
C SER A 21 -3.95 -5.68 7.96
N LEU A 22 -2.70 -5.23 7.91
CA LEU A 22 -2.16 -4.43 6.80
C LEU A 22 -2.15 -5.24 5.50
N ILE A 23 -1.70 -6.50 5.55
CA ILE A 23 -1.70 -7.39 4.39
C ILE A 23 -3.13 -7.74 3.97
N GLU A 24 -4.02 -8.08 4.91
CA GLU A 24 -5.42 -8.42 4.62
C GLU A 24 -6.18 -7.24 4.01
N PHE A 25 -6.06 -6.04 4.58
CA PHE A 25 -6.68 -4.86 4.00
C PHE A 25 -6.05 -4.48 2.66
N GLY A 26 -4.73 -4.65 2.50
CA GLY A 26 -4.05 -4.49 1.21
C GLY A 26 -4.64 -5.40 0.14
N LEU A 27 -4.82 -6.69 0.44
CA LEU A 27 -5.48 -7.65 -0.46
C LEU A 27 -6.91 -7.24 -0.80
N GLN A 28 -7.70 -6.77 0.18
CA GLN A 28 -9.07 -6.30 -0.06
C GLN A 28 -9.11 -5.07 -0.98
N VAL A 29 -8.20 -4.11 -0.80
CA VAL A 29 -8.10 -2.94 -1.68
C VAL A 29 -7.65 -3.38 -3.07
N ALA A 30 -6.63 -4.23 -3.16
CA ALA A 30 -6.12 -4.77 -4.41
C ALA A 30 -7.21 -5.43 -5.26
N GLU A 31 -8.10 -6.22 -4.64
CA GLU A 31 -9.23 -6.83 -5.36
C GLU A 31 -10.24 -5.82 -5.91
N LYS A 32 -10.42 -4.68 -5.25
CA LYS A 32 -11.32 -3.62 -5.68
C LYS A 32 -10.72 -2.73 -6.77
N THR A 33 -9.41 -2.52 -6.74
CA THR A 33 -8.70 -1.55 -7.60
C THR A 33 -7.90 -2.21 -8.72
N ALA A 34 -7.94 -3.53 -8.87
CA ALA A 34 -7.28 -4.20 -9.98
C ALA A 34 -7.99 -3.89 -11.30
N ASP A 35 -7.28 -3.20 -12.20
CA ASP A 35 -7.85 -2.67 -13.44
C ASP A 35 -7.58 -3.58 -14.64
N SER A 36 -6.70 -4.58 -14.51
CA SER A 36 -6.31 -5.46 -15.62
C SER A 36 -6.14 -6.91 -15.22
N ASP A 37 -6.31 -7.81 -16.19
CA ASP A 37 -6.04 -9.24 -16.02
C ASP A 37 -4.57 -9.54 -15.67
N GLY A 38 -3.66 -8.61 -15.99
CA GLY A 38 -2.24 -8.69 -15.63
C GLY A 38 -1.95 -8.46 -14.15
N GLU A 39 -2.85 -7.79 -13.41
CA GLU A 39 -2.67 -7.49 -11.98
C GLU A 39 -3.20 -8.59 -11.06
N ARG A 40 -4.20 -9.35 -11.52
CA ARG A 40 -4.82 -10.45 -10.74
C ARG A 40 -3.80 -11.50 -10.25
N PRO A 41 -2.79 -11.90 -11.03
CA PRO A 41 -1.74 -12.82 -10.55
C PRO A 41 -0.94 -12.28 -9.36
N PHE A 42 -0.73 -10.96 -9.24
CA PHE A 42 -0.02 -10.37 -8.10
C PHE A 42 -0.80 -10.54 -6.80
N ILE A 43 -2.13 -10.38 -6.87
CA ILE A 43 -3.04 -10.60 -5.73
C ILE A 43 -3.01 -12.06 -5.30
N ALA A 44 -3.15 -12.98 -6.26
CA ALA A 44 -3.12 -14.41 -5.99
C ALA A 44 -1.78 -14.83 -5.37
N GLY A 45 -0.66 -14.31 -5.91
CA GLY A 45 0.67 -14.58 -5.41
C GLY A 45 0.88 -14.10 -3.97
N LEU A 46 0.49 -12.88 -3.63
CA LEU A 46 0.61 -12.41 -2.25
C LEU A 46 -0.31 -13.18 -1.30
N ARG A 47 -1.54 -13.52 -1.73
CA ARG A 47 -2.49 -14.32 -0.93
C ARG A 47 -1.96 -15.72 -0.63
N GLU A 48 -1.30 -16.36 -1.58
CA GLU A 48 -0.66 -17.66 -1.35
C GLU A 48 0.52 -17.54 -0.38
N ARG A 49 1.40 -16.54 -0.60
CA ARG A 49 2.57 -16.30 0.27
C ARG A 49 2.18 -15.90 1.69
N SER A 50 1.09 -15.16 1.86
CA SER A 50 0.66 -14.66 3.18
C SER A 50 0.27 -15.75 4.16
N VAL A 51 -0.07 -16.96 3.68
CA VAL A 51 -0.32 -18.15 4.51
C VAL A 51 0.93 -18.53 5.32
N ALA A 52 2.13 -18.24 4.81
CA ALA A 52 3.39 -18.52 5.48
C ALA A 52 3.84 -17.41 6.44
N PHE A 53 3.08 -16.31 6.58
CA PHE A 53 3.47 -15.19 7.43
C PHE A 53 3.23 -15.52 8.91
N PHE A 54 4.32 -15.71 9.66
CA PHE A 54 4.30 -16.02 11.09
C PHE A 54 4.61 -14.78 11.96
N PRO A 55 4.29 -14.81 13.27
CA PRO A 55 4.71 -13.77 14.22
C PRO A 55 6.22 -13.49 14.15
N GLY A 56 6.62 -12.24 13.87
CA GLY A 56 8.03 -11.89 13.67
C GLY A 56 8.54 -12.06 12.25
N TYR A 57 7.65 -12.26 11.27
CA TYR A 57 8.02 -12.34 9.86
C TYR A 57 8.81 -11.10 9.40
N GLU A 58 9.88 -11.34 8.65
CA GLU A 58 10.69 -10.30 8.02
C GLU A 58 10.22 -10.10 6.58
N PHE A 59 9.40 -9.09 6.34
CA PHE A 59 8.85 -8.75 5.03
C PHE A 59 9.83 -7.87 4.26
N ALA A 60 10.64 -8.48 3.39
CA ALA A 60 11.59 -7.78 2.53
C ALA A 60 10.93 -7.45 1.17
N ILE A 61 10.80 -6.17 0.84
CA ILE A 61 10.04 -5.71 -0.35
C ILE A 61 10.52 -6.37 -1.66
N GLU A 62 11.82 -6.51 -1.86
CA GLU A 62 12.38 -7.11 -3.09
C GLU A 62 12.10 -8.61 -3.20
N ARG A 63 11.96 -9.29 -2.06
CA ARG A 63 11.63 -10.72 -2.02
C ARG A 63 10.15 -10.94 -2.23
N GLU A 64 9.33 -10.11 -1.58
CA GLU A 64 7.87 -10.27 -1.61
C GLU A 64 7.24 -9.72 -2.89
N PHE A 65 7.86 -8.72 -3.51
CA PHE A 65 7.44 -8.10 -4.77
C PHE A 65 8.63 -8.06 -5.76
N PRO A 66 8.99 -9.20 -6.37
CA PRO A 66 10.23 -9.34 -7.14
C PRO A 66 10.25 -8.55 -8.45
N THR A 67 9.09 -8.27 -9.04
CA THR A 67 9.03 -7.57 -10.32
C THR A 67 8.75 -6.08 -10.12
N ARG A 68 9.26 -5.25 -11.03
CA ARG A 68 8.94 -3.81 -11.03
C ARG A 68 7.44 -3.55 -11.15
N ASP A 69 6.74 -4.30 -12.01
CA ASP A 69 5.31 -4.08 -12.24
C ASP A 69 4.47 -4.50 -11.02
N GLU A 70 4.85 -5.58 -10.33
CA GLU A 70 4.23 -5.96 -9.05
C GLU A 70 4.48 -4.89 -7.96
N ARG A 71 5.68 -4.30 -7.91
CA ARG A 71 5.98 -3.19 -6.99
C ARG A 71 5.14 -1.95 -7.33
N LYS A 72 4.99 -1.59 -8.60
CA LYS A 72 4.11 -0.48 -9.03
C LYS A 72 2.67 -0.70 -8.57
N PHE A 73 2.17 -1.91 -8.76
CA PHE A 73 0.83 -2.32 -8.33
C PHE A 73 0.65 -2.17 -6.81
N TRP A 74 1.52 -2.80 -6.02
CA TRP A 74 1.39 -2.76 -4.56
C TRP A 74 1.64 -1.38 -3.96
N ALA A 75 2.53 -0.57 -4.54
CA ALA A 75 2.70 0.82 -4.14
C ALA A 75 1.37 1.60 -4.26
N ARG A 76 0.67 1.49 -5.40
CA ARG A 76 -0.65 2.09 -5.60
C ARG A 76 -1.65 1.59 -4.54
N VAL A 77 -1.75 0.28 -4.38
CA VAL A 77 -2.68 -0.35 -3.43
C VAL A 77 -2.47 0.15 -2.00
N PHE A 78 -1.22 0.27 -1.52
CA PHE A 78 -0.97 0.71 -0.15
C PHE A 78 -1.24 2.21 0.06
N PHE A 79 -1.09 3.05 -0.95
CA PHE A 79 -1.59 4.43 -0.88
C PHE A 79 -3.10 4.50 -0.87
N ASP A 80 -3.76 3.72 -1.73
CA ASP A 80 -5.23 3.65 -1.78
C ASP A 80 -5.78 3.11 -0.45
N LEU A 81 -5.10 2.14 0.16
CA LEU A 81 -5.42 1.65 1.50
C LEU A 81 -5.33 2.77 2.54
N ALA A 82 -4.22 3.50 2.59
CA ALA A 82 -4.06 4.61 3.52
C ALA A 82 -5.18 5.65 3.34
N TYR A 83 -5.53 5.94 2.09
CA TYR A 83 -6.61 6.86 1.74
C TYR A 83 -7.99 6.36 2.18
N LEU A 84 -8.32 5.10 1.91
CA LEU A 84 -9.60 4.49 2.27
C LEU A 84 -9.77 4.34 3.78
N ILE A 85 -8.69 4.05 4.54
CA ILE A 85 -8.72 4.08 6.01
C ILE A 85 -9.00 5.51 6.49
N PHE A 86 -8.31 6.50 5.93
CA PHE A 86 -8.52 7.91 6.27
C PHE A 86 -9.97 8.36 6.00
N LYS A 87 -10.56 7.90 4.89
CA LYS A 87 -11.97 8.14 4.53
C LYS A 87 -12.98 7.32 5.31
N ARG A 88 -12.54 6.40 6.17
CA ARG A 88 -13.40 5.50 6.95
C ARG A 88 -14.22 4.54 6.09
N GLU A 89 -13.64 4.07 5.00
CA GLU A 89 -14.27 3.15 4.04
C GLU A 89 -13.77 1.69 4.18
N ILE A 90 -12.73 1.47 4.99
CA ILE A 90 -12.18 0.14 5.27
C ILE A 90 -11.82 -0.02 6.75
N GLY A 91 -12.00 -1.24 7.27
CA GLY A 91 -11.81 -1.57 8.69
C GLY A 91 -13.02 -1.23 9.58
N ASN A 92 -12.86 -1.42 10.88
CA ASN A 92 -13.93 -1.14 11.87
C ASN A 92 -14.04 0.38 12.11
N GLN A 93 -15.19 0.95 11.75
CA GLN A 93 -15.46 2.39 11.84
C GLN A 93 -15.91 2.86 13.23
N ASP A 94 -16.26 1.93 14.13
CA ASP A 94 -16.76 2.23 15.47
C ASP A 94 -15.64 2.57 16.46
N THR A 95 -14.38 2.29 16.10
CA THR A 95 -13.20 2.56 16.95
C THR A 95 -12.15 3.32 16.16
N THR A 96 -11.75 4.51 16.60
CA THR A 96 -10.86 5.40 15.83
C THR A 96 -9.37 5.26 16.18
N PHE A 97 -9.02 4.66 17.31
CA PHE A 97 -7.65 4.65 17.82
C PHE A 97 -6.65 3.94 16.89
N TRP A 98 -7.08 2.87 16.21
CA TRP A 98 -6.22 2.09 15.31
C TRP A 98 -5.96 2.78 13.96
N GLN A 99 -6.83 3.71 13.55
CA GLN A 99 -6.85 4.30 12.21
C GLN A 99 -5.57 5.07 11.91
N TYR A 100 -5.13 5.94 12.84
CA TYR A 100 -3.95 6.78 12.62
C TYR A 100 -2.67 5.94 12.40
N SER A 101 -2.48 4.90 13.21
CA SER A 101 -1.34 4.00 13.06
C SER A 101 -1.43 3.20 11.75
N ALA A 102 -2.61 2.69 11.39
CA ALA A 102 -2.78 1.92 10.16
C ALA A 102 -2.61 2.78 8.90
N VAL A 103 -3.07 4.04 8.90
CA VAL A 103 -2.80 5.01 7.83
C VAL A 103 -1.29 5.23 7.70
N GLY A 104 -0.60 5.43 8.82
CA GLY A 104 0.86 5.60 8.85
C GLY A 104 1.60 4.39 8.29
N ASP A 105 1.28 3.18 8.76
CA ASP A 105 1.92 1.93 8.31
C ASP A 105 1.71 1.70 6.81
N ALA A 106 0.47 1.87 6.31
CA ALA A 106 0.14 1.72 4.89
C ALA A 106 0.85 2.76 4.02
N TYR A 107 0.84 4.03 4.44
CA TYR A 107 1.51 5.10 3.71
C TYR A 107 3.03 4.89 3.66
N LEU A 108 3.65 4.50 4.78
CA LEU A 108 5.09 4.22 4.85
C LEU A 108 5.47 3.05 3.95
N LEU A 109 4.71 1.95 3.98
CA LEU A 109 4.94 0.82 3.08
C LEU A 109 4.81 1.25 1.60
N GLY A 110 3.74 1.97 1.24
CA GLY A 110 3.56 2.51 -0.12
C GLY A 110 4.72 3.39 -0.58
N ARG A 111 5.28 4.22 0.33
CA ARG A 111 6.47 5.04 0.06
C ARG A 111 7.73 4.22 -0.12
N MET A 112 7.95 3.18 0.69
CA MET A 112 9.11 2.29 0.55
C MET A 112 9.06 1.51 -0.78
N ILE A 113 7.89 1.02 -1.18
CA ILE A 113 7.72 0.36 -2.48
C ILE A 113 7.88 1.37 -3.63
N THR A 114 7.42 2.61 -3.48
CA THR A 114 7.62 3.65 -4.50
C THR A 114 9.09 3.94 -4.72
N ARG A 115 9.86 4.05 -3.63
CA ARG A 115 11.32 4.22 -3.71
C ARG A 115 11.95 3.08 -4.50
N SER A 116 11.56 1.84 -4.23
CA SER A 116 12.13 0.68 -4.94
C SER A 116 11.80 0.64 -6.44
N VAL A 117 10.68 1.21 -6.86
CA VAL A 117 10.39 1.44 -8.29
C VAL A 117 11.23 2.58 -8.86
N GLN A 118 11.38 3.68 -8.12
CA GLN A 118 12.08 4.88 -8.59
C GLN A 118 13.59 4.69 -8.76
N GLU A 119 14.18 3.68 -8.13
CA GLU A 119 15.57 3.29 -8.42
C GLU A 119 15.75 2.76 -9.85
N GLU A 120 14.68 2.23 -10.46
CA GLU A 120 14.66 1.75 -11.85
C GLU A 120 13.96 2.75 -12.80
N GLU A 121 13.04 3.56 -12.29
CA GLU A 121 12.23 4.50 -13.08
C GLU A 121 12.00 5.81 -12.30
N LEU A 122 13.01 6.68 -12.30
CA LEU A 122 13.10 7.90 -11.47
C LEU A 122 11.85 8.80 -11.48
N ALA A 123 11.20 8.95 -12.63
CA ALA A 123 10.06 9.85 -12.81
C ALA A 123 8.70 9.18 -12.48
N TRP A 124 8.71 7.90 -12.10
CA TRP A 124 7.47 7.18 -11.84
C TRP A 124 6.84 7.60 -10.51
N HIS A 125 5.52 7.79 -10.53
CA HIS A 125 4.70 8.02 -9.35
C HIS A 125 3.41 7.20 -9.44
N PRO A 126 2.91 6.65 -8.32
CA PRO A 126 1.66 5.90 -8.34
C PRO A 126 0.49 6.83 -8.63
N LYS A 127 -0.36 6.43 -9.57
CA LYS A 127 -1.66 7.05 -9.81
C LYS A 127 -2.67 6.43 -8.84
N THR A 128 -3.03 7.17 -7.78
CA THR A 128 -3.85 6.70 -6.66
C THR A 128 -5.27 7.27 -6.76
N LEU A 129 -6.21 6.70 -5.98
CA LEU A 129 -7.56 7.25 -5.83
C LEU A 129 -7.53 8.72 -5.39
N ALA A 130 -6.66 9.04 -4.44
CA ALA A 130 -6.48 10.41 -3.95
C ALA A 130 -5.97 11.36 -5.06
N SER A 131 -5.03 10.93 -5.91
CA SER A 131 -4.55 11.76 -7.01
C SER A 131 -5.64 11.96 -8.07
N VAL A 132 -6.41 10.93 -8.39
CA VAL A 132 -7.53 11.02 -9.35
C VAL A 132 -8.62 11.97 -8.84
N GLU A 133 -8.98 11.89 -7.56
CA GLU A 133 -9.94 12.82 -6.96
C GLU A 133 -9.42 14.27 -6.96
N ALA A 134 -8.15 14.47 -6.63
CA ALA A 134 -7.53 15.79 -6.67
C ALA A 134 -7.53 16.37 -8.08
N ASP A 135 -7.14 15.59 -9.09
CA ASP A 135 -7.17 16.01 -10.50
C ASP A 135 -8.57 16.44 -10.92
N MET A 136 -9.60 15.65 -10.56
CA MET A 136 -11.00 16.01 -10.84
C MET A 136 -11.42 17.31 -10.15
N PHE A 137 -10.94 17.59 -8.94
CA PHE A 137 -11.23 18.83 -8.23
C PHE A 137 -10.57 20.03 -8.91
N TYR A 138 -9.29 19.94 -9.28
CA TYR A 138 -8.56 21.03 -9.92
C TYR A 138 -9.05 21.29 -11.36
N GLN A 139 -9.37 20.25 -12.12
CA GLN A 139 -9.95 20.37 -13.48
C GLN A 139 -11.32 21.07 -13.49
N LYS A 140 -12.07 21.04 -12.38
CA LYS A 140 -13.36 21.74 -12.23
C LYS A 140 -13.22 23.26 -12.02
N GLY A 141 -12.03 23.83 -12.20
CA GLY A 141 -11.84 25.27 -12.31
C GLY A 141 -11.36 25.95 -11.03
N VAL A 142 -10.42 25.33 -10.31
CA VAL A 142 -9.66 26.07 -9.29
C VAL A 142 -8.73 27.04 -10.02
N ASN A 143 -9.18 28.28 -10.14
CA ASN A 143 -8.38 29.41 -10.60
C ASN A 143 -7.37 29.76 -9.50
N VAL A 144 -6.26 29.02 -9.42
CA VAL A 144 -5.14 29.40 -8.55
C VAL A 144 -4.49 30.62 -9.19
N ARG A 145 -4.88 31.81 -8.72
CA ARG A 145 -4.07 33.01 -8.95
C ARG A 145 -2.79 32.85 -8.13
N LEU A 146 -1.69 32.49 -8.80
CA LEU A 146 -0.35 32.70 -8.29
C LEU A 146 -0.04 34.20 -8.24
#